data_AF-A0A6J5TL40-F1
#
_entry.id   AF-A0A6J5TL40-F1
#
_cell.length_a   1.000
_cell.length_b   1.000
_cell.length_c   1.000
_cell.angle_alpha   90.00
_cell.angle_beta   90.00
_cell.angle_gamma   90.00
#
_symmetry.space_group_name_H-M   'P 1'
#
loop_
_entity.id
_entity.type
_entity.pdbx_description
1 polymer ?
#
loop_
_entity_poly.entity_id
_entity_poly.type
_entity_poly.pdbx_seq_one_letter_code
_entity_poly.pdbx_strand_id
1 'polypeptide(L)'
;MEHKQSEVVLFGTWASSFSGRVKIALKLKGIQYEYVEEDLVNKSQMLLSYNPVHKQIIPGIYSIIWSKGKDREKAIEDLSELVKVFEEGMKRDFEEDPPFFIDGSLSFLGIVVSSYACTYEAFHEAVTTVLIPEKNPAFFSWVHDLKGHPLIKETLPHHDKLVTRLKHLQA
;
A
#
# COMPACT_ATOMS: atom_id res chain seq x y z
N MET A 1 -20.75 -4.08 -32.13
CA MET A 1 -20.16 -4.93 -31.07
C MET A 1 -20.56 -4.28 -29.76
N GLU A 2 -21.38 -4.94 -28.95
CA GLU A 2 -21.78 -4.41 -27.64
C GLU A 2 -20.53 -4.28 -26.75
N HIS A 3 -20.27 -3.07 -26.25
CA HIS A 3 -19.31 -2.87 -25.17
C HIS A 3 -19.88 -3.58 -23.94
N LYS A 4 -19.39 -4.79 -23.68
CA LYS A 4 -19.72 -5.52 -22.46
C LYS A 4 -19.06 -4.78 -21.30
N GLN A 5 -19.84 -3.98 -20.58
CA GLN A 5 -19.41 -3.31 -19.36
C GLN A 5 -18.95 -4.38 -18.36
N SER A 6 -17.78 -4.21 -17.76
CA SER A 6 -17.30 -5.15 -16.74
C SER A 6 -18.26 -5.15 -15.56
N GLU A 7 -18.58 -6.33 -15.03
CA GLU A 7 -19.45 -6.47 -13.85
C GLU A 7 -18.82 -5.80 -12.61
N VAL A 8 -17.49 -5.72 -12.58
CA VAL A 8 -16.72 -5.04 -11.53
C VAL A 8 -15.94 -3.88 -12.14
N VAL A 9 -16.12 -2.69 -11.58
CA VAL A 9 -15.34 -1.49 -11.90
C VAL A 9 -14.62 -1.02 -10.64
N LEU A 10 -13.30 -0.95 -10.71
CA LEU A 10 -12.43 -0.49 -9.64
C LEU A 10 -11.97 0.94 -9.91
N PHE A 11 -12.58 1.89 -9.20
CA PHE A 11 -12.11 3.27 -9.13
C PHE A 11 -10.97 3.37 -8.13
N GLY A 12 -9.84 3.93 -8.55
CA GLY A 12 -8.70 4.07 -7.65
C GLY A 12 -7.56 4.88 -8.25
N THR A 13 -6.48 5.00 -7.50
CA THR A 13 -5.24 5.59 -8.03
C THR A 13 -4.13 4.58 -7.99
N TRP A 14 -3.29 4.56 -9.02
CA TRP A 14 -2.25 3.53 -9.15
C TRP A 14 -1.25 3.53 -7.97
N ALA A 15 -1.11 4.66 -7.28
CA ALA A 15 -0.22 4.83 -6.12
C ALA A 15 -0.91 4.56 -4.76
N SER A 16 -2.22 4.27 -4.74
CA SER A 16 -2.96 4.02 -3.51
C SER A 16 -2.77 2.59 -3.03
N SER A 17 -2.27 2.42 -1.81
CA SER A 17 -2.18 1.12 -1.14
C SER A 17 -3.56 0.50 -0.93
N PHE A 18 -4.60 1.30 -0.66
CA PHE A 18 -5.98 0.81 -0.54
C PHE A 18 -6.51 0.23 -1.85
N SER A 19 -6.27 0.92 -2.97
CA SER A 19 -6.62 0.41 -4.30
C SER A 19 -5.79 -0.84 -4.61
N GLY A 20 -4.52 -0.87 -4.19
CA GLY A 20 -3.64 -2.05 -4.24
C GLY A 20 -4.23 -3.27 -3.57
N ARG A 21 -4.79 -3.13 -2.35
CA ARG A 21 -5.47 -4.24 -1.64
C ARG A 21 -6.59 -4.85 -2.49
N VAL A 22 -7.43 -4.01 -3.09
CA VAL A 22 -8.55 -4.46 -3.93
C VAL A 22 -8.03 -5.12 -5.22
N LYS A 23 -7.01 -4.55 -5.88
CA LYS A 23 -6.37 -5.15 -7.06
C LYS A 23 -5.83 -6.55 -6.75
N ILE A 24 -5.14 -6.71 -5.62
CA ILE A 24 -4.59 -8.00 -5.18
C ILE A 24 -5.73 -9.00 -4.92
N ALA A 25 -6.76 -8.60 -4.17
CA ALA A 25 -7.88 -9.47 -3.84
C ALA A 25 -8.67 -9.94 -5.08
N LEU A 26 -8.96 -9.03 -6.03
CA LEU A 26 -9.66 -9.37 -7.26
C LEU A 26 -8.86 -10.35 -8.12
N LYS A 27 -7.55 -10.11 -8.27
CA LYS A 27 -6.66 -11.02 -9.00
C LYS A 27 -6.52 -12.38 -8.32
N LEU A 28 -6.38 -12.41 -6.99
CA LEU A 28 -6.32 -13.66 -6.22
C LEU A 28 -7.59 -14.51 -6.39
N LYS A 29 -8.76 -13.86 -6.55
CA LYS A 29 -10.04 -14.53 -6.78
C LYS A 29 -10.37 -14.78 -8.25
N GLY A 30 -9.49 -14.38 -9.18
CA GLY A 30 -9.73 -14.54 -10.62
C GLY A 30 -10.87 -13.67 -11.17
N ILE A 31 -11.27 -12.63 -10.44
CA ILE A 31 -12.38 -11.74 -10.83
C ILE A 31 -11.84 -10.69 -11.81
N GLN A 32 -12.40 -10.67 -13.02
CA GLN A 32 -12.10 -9.65 -14.01
C GLN A 32 -12.71 -8.31 -13.59
N TYR A 33 -11.97 -7.22 -13.78
CA TYR A 33 -12.44 -5.88 -13.46
C TYR A 33 -11.91 -4.85 -14.45
N GLU A 34 -12.71 -3.81 -14.66
CA GLU A 34 -12.26 -2.59 -15.30
C GLU A 34 -11.60 -1.68 -14.26
N TYR A 35 -10.42 -1.15 -14.56
CA TYR A 35 -9.74 -0.20 -13.68
C TYR A 35 -9.92 1.22 -14.21
N VAL A 36 -10.48 2.10 -13.38
CA VAL A 36 -10.65 3.52 -13.69
C VAL A 36 -9.71 4.31 -12.80
N GLU A 37 -8.69 4.93 -13.43
CA GLU A 37 -7.76 5.82 -12.73
C GLU A 37 -8.47 7.12 -12.36
N GLU A 38 -8.41 7.47 -11.08
CA GLU A 38 -9.03 8.67 -10.53
C GLU A 38 -8.00 9.78 -10.31
N ASP A 39 -8.36 11.01 -10.68
CA ASP A 39 -7.64 12.19 -10.24
C ASP A 39 -8.16 12.62 -8.86
N LEU A 40 -7.29 12.55 -7.83
CA LEU A 40 -7.67 12.96 -6.47
C LEU A 40 -7.84 14.47 -6.33
N VAL A 41 -7.28 15.26 -7.27
CA VAL A 41 -7.48 16.71 -7.35
C VAL A 41 -8.81 17.01 -8.03
N ASN A 42 -9.06 16.42 -9.20
CA ASN A 42 -10.29 16.58 -9.99
C ASN A 42 -11.09 15.28 -10.08
N LYS A 43 -11.72 14.89 -8.97
CA LYS A 43 -12.46 13.62 -8.84
C LYS A 43 -13.57 13.49 -9.88
N SER A 44 -13.76 12.28 -10.42
CA SER A 44 -14.85 12.02 -11.36
C SER A 44 -16.22 12.21 -10.69
N GLN A 45 -17.23 12.56 -11.50
CA GLN A 45 -18.62 12.64 -11.01
C GLN A 45 -19.11 11.28 -10.50
N MET A 46 -18.65 10.18 -11.10
CA MET A 46 -18.97 8.82 -10.66
C MET A 46 -18.44 8.55 -9.26
N LEU A 47 -17.16 8.86 -8.99
CA LEU A 47 -16.58 8.69 -7.66
C LEU A 47 -17.33 9.49 -6.60
N LEU A 48 -17.74 10.73 -6.93
CA LEU A 48 -18.52 11.59 -6.04
C LEU A 48 -19.92 11.03 -5.76
N SER A 49 -20.56 10.40 -6.75
CA SER A 49 -21.87 9.76 -6.57
C SER A 49 -21.83 8.51 -5.69
N TYR A 50 -20.77 7.70 -5.81
CA TYR A 50 -20.65 6.43 -5.09
C TYR A 50 -19.99 6.55 -3.71
N ASN A 51 -19.16 7.58 -3.49
CA ASN A 51 -18.52 7.85 -2.20
C ASN A 51 -18.79 9.29 -1.73
N PRO A 52 -20.07 9.66 -1.49
CA PRO A 52 -20.45 11.03 -1.15
C PRO A 52 -19.95 11.47 0.23
N VAL A 53 -19.71 10.52 1.14
CA VAL A 53 -19.37 10.76 2.55
C VAL A 53 -17.88 10.96 2.76
N HIS A 54 -17.03 10.02 2.32
CA HIS A 54 -15.62 10.06 2.72
C HIS A 54 -14.78 10.96 1.81
N LYS A 55 -15.11 11.09 0.52
CA LYS A 55 -14.38 11.88 -0.50
C LYS A 55 -12.84 11.74 -0.45
N GLN A 56 -12.30 10.75 0.24
CA GLN A 56 -10.90 10.64 0.60
C GLN A 56 -10.53 9.17 0.61
N ILE A 57 -9.26 8.95 0.31
CA ILE A 57 -8.49 7.81 0.74
C ILE A 57 -7.51 8.42 1.77
N ILE A 58 -6.95 7.65 2.72
CA ILE A 58 -5.71 7.91 3.50
C ILE A 58 -5.87 8.26 5.00
N PRO A 59 -5.03 7.67 5.87
CA PRO A 59 -4.61 8.40 7.08
C PRO A 59 -3.09 8.50 7.41
N GLY A 60 -2.21 7.52 7.10
CA GLY A 60 -0.88 7.44 7.75
C GLY A 60 0.31 8.05 6.98
N ILE A 61 0.74 7.40 5.90
CA ILE A 61 1.98 7.73 5.15
C ILE A 61 2.04 9.17 4.62
N TYR A 62 0.89 9.79 4.41
CA TYR A 62 0.83 11.12 3.82
C TYR A 62 1.24 12.24 4.78
N SER A 63 1.16 12.01 6.10
CA SER A 63 1.75 12.95 7.06
C SER A 63 3.25 13.09 6.81
N ILE A 64 3.95 12.00 6.51
CA ILE A 64 5.39 12.01 6.17
C ILE A 64 5.65 12.70 4.83
N ILE A 65 4.78 12.46 3.83
CA ILE A 65 4.91 13.09 2.50
C ILE A 65 4.78 14.62 2.62
N TRP A 66 3.76 15.10 3.34
CA TRP A 66 3.39 16.52 3.37
C TRP A 66 4.00 17.34 4.51
N SER A 67 4.54 16.71 5.55
CA SER A 67 5.29 17.42 6.61
C SER A 67 6.72 17.73 6.19
N LYS A 68 7.37 18.69 6.88
CA LYS A 68 8.78 19.06 6.68
C LYS A 68 9.46 19.26 8.05
N GLY A 69 10.79 19.15 8.09
CA GLY A 69 11.58 19.37 9.32
C GLY A 69 11.14 18.46 10.48
N LYS A 70 11.01 19.04 11.67
CA LYS A 70 10.67 18.32 12.91
C LYS A 70 9.35 17.55 12.85
N ASP A 71 8.35 18.07 12.13
CA ASP A 71 7.06 17.37 11.99
C ASP A 71 7.21 16.09 11.18
N ARG A 72 8.12 16.08 10.19
CA ARG A 72 8.44 14.89 9.41
C ARG A 72 9.25 13.89 10.22
N GLU A 73 10.24 14.36 10.97
CA GLU A 73 11.03 13.52 11.88
C GLU A 73 10.11 12.79 12.87
N LYS A 74 9.19 13.52 13.50
CA LYS A 74 8.18 12.93 14.39
C LYS A 74 7.29 11.91 13.67
N ALA A 75 6.79 12.23 12.47
CA ALA A 75 5.94 11.30 11.73
C ALA A 75 6.69 10.00 11.33
N ILE A 76 8.00 10.09 11.07
CA ILE A 76 8.86 8.93 10.81
C ILE A 76 9.08 8.12 12.10
N GLU A 77 9.31 8.78 13.24
CA GLU A 77 9.43 8.12 14.55
C GLU A 77 8.13 7.38 14.94
N ASP A 78 6.98 8.04 14.80
CA ASP A 78 5.66 7.45 15.07
C ASP A 78 5.41 6.21 14.20
N LEU A 79 5.79 6.26 12.91
CA LEU A 79 5.69 5.11 12.02
C LEU A 79 6.67 3.99 12.42
N SER A 80 7.89 4.34 12.82
CA SER A 80 8.88 3.36 13.29
C SER A 80 8.40 2.63 14.54
N GLU A 81 7.76 3.32 15.49
CA GLU A 81 7.20 2.71 16.69
C GLU A 81 5.99 1.83 16.36
N LEU A 82 5.14 2.25 15.41
CA LEU A 82 4.02 1.44 14.94
C LEU A 82 4.49 0.12 14.32
N VAL A 83 5.55 0.15 13.50
CA VAL A 83 6.12 -1.08 12.91
C VAL A 83 6.71 -1.98 13.98
N LYS A 84 7.36 -1.41 15.00
CA LYS A 84 7.89 -2.18 16.13
C LYS A 84 6.77 -2.88 16.92
N VAL A 85 5.72 -2.15 17.28
CA VAL A 85 4.54 -2.72 17.97
C VAL A 85 3.89 -3.81 17.13
N PHE A 86 3.82 -3.62 15.81
CA PHE A 86 3.33 -4.65 14.89
C PHE A 86 4.23 -5.89 14.90
N GLU A 87 5.55 -5.73 14.75
CA GLU A 87 6.52 -6.83 14.76
C GLU A 87 6.48 -7.62 16.08
N GLU A 88 6.49 -6.93 17.22
CA GLU A 88 6.39 -7.54 18.55
C GLU A 88 5.05 -8.25 18.75
N GLY A 89 3.95 -7.64 18.28
CA GLY A 89 2.62 -8.25 18.31
C GLY A 89 2.57 -9.55 17.50
N MET A 90 3.12 -9.55 16.29
CA MET A 90 3.18 -10.76 15.45
C MET A 90 4.01 -11.87 16.11
N LYS A 91 5.20 -11.54 16.66
CA LYS A 91 6.05 -12.52 17.37
C LYS A 91 5.41 -13.07 18.65
N ARG A 92 4.54 -12.29 19.29
CA ARG A 92 3.82 -12.71 20.51
C ARG A 92 2.63 -13.61 20.18
N ASP A 93 1.88 -13.26 19.14
CA ASP A 93 0.58 -13.89 18.85
C ASP A 93 0.70 -15.13 17.94
N PHE A 94 1.84 -15.31 17.26
CA PHE A 94 2.11 -16.45 16.39
C PHE A 94 3.38 -17.18 16.84
N GLU A 95 3.27 -18.50 17.07
CA GLU A 95 4.41 -19.36 17.45
C GLU A 95 5.40 -19.58 16.30
N GLU A 96 4.89 -19.53 15.06
CA GLU A 96 5.66 -19.59 13.82
C GLU A 96 5.65 -18.21 13.10
N ASP A 97 6.13 -18.17 11.86
CA ASP A 97 6.05 -16.95 11.06
C ASP A 97 4.61 -16.45 10.91
N PRO A 98 4.39 -15.13 10.80
CA PRO A 98 3.04 -14.59 10.72
C PRO A 98 2.31 -15.15 9.49
N PRO A 99 0.99 -15.36 9.56
CA PRO A 99 0.23 -16.07 8.54
C PRO A 99 -0.05 -15.17 7.32
N PHE A 100 1.00 -14.60 6.71
CA PHE A 100 0.91 -13.85 5.46
C PHE A 100 0.54 -14.74 4.29
N PHE A 101 0.82 -16.03 4.41
CA PHE A 101 0.41 -17.08 3.49
C PHE A 101 -0.33 -18.17 4.27
N ILE A 102 -1.42 -18.67 3.69
CA ILE A 102 -2.19 -19.82 4.21
C ILE A 102 -2.32 -20.79 3.05
N ASP A 103 -1.80 -22.01 3.22
CA ASP A 103 -1.77 -23.05 2.17
C ASP A 103 -1.17 -22.55 0.84
N GLY A 104 -0.09 -21.76 0.93
CA GLY A 104 0.59 -21.16 -0.22
C GLY A 104 -0.14 -19.99 -0.89
N SER A 105 -1.34 -19.64 -0.43
CA SER A 105 -2.10 -18.49 -0.91
C SER A 105 -1.92 -17.28 -0.02
N LEU A 106 -1.85 -16.09 -0.62
CA LEU A 106 -1.75 -14.83 0.13
C LEU A 106 -2.97 -14.63 1.03
N SER A 107 -2.76 -14.46 2.33
CA SER A 107 -3.82 -14.23 3.30
C SER A 107 -4.32 -12.78 3.27
N PHE A 108 -5.41 -12.49 3.98
CA PHE A 108 -5.87 -11.11 4.15
C PHE A 108 -4.79 -10.23 4.80
N LEU A 109 -4.09 -10.75 5.81
CA LEU A 109 -2.99 -10.03 6.46
C LEU A 109 -1.83 -9.80 5.47
N GLY A 110 -1.50 -10.80 4.65
CA GLY A 110 -0.52 -10.67 3.56
C GLY A 110 -0.90 -9.58 2.56
N ILE A 111 -2.17 -9.49 2.15
CA ILE A 111 -2.68 -8.42 1.26
C ILE A 111 -2.50 -7.05 1.91
N VAL A 112 -2.88 -6.91 3.19
CA VAL A 112 -2.79 -5.64 3.92
C VAL A 112 -1.34 -5.19 4.05
N VAL A 113 -0.45 -6.06 4.54
CA VAL A 113 0.96 -5.71 4.77
C VAL A 113 1.69 -5.46 3.46
N SER A 114 1.52 -6.33 2.45
CA SER A 114 2.18 -6.15 1.16
C SER A 114 1.80 -4.84 0.46
N SER A 115 0.52 -4.47 0.48
CA SER A 115 0.05 -3.23 -0.16
C SER A 115 0.64 -1.94 0.41
N TYR A 116 1.17 -1.98 1.64
CA TYR A 116 1.81 -0.83 2.31
C TYR A 116 3.32 -0.93 2.33
N ALA A 117 3.81 -2.07 2.80
CA ALA A 117 5.21 -2.23 3.15
C ALA A 117 6.06 -2.52 1.92
N CYS A 118 5.56 -3.22 0.89
CA CYS A 118 6.38 -3.61 -0.25
C CYS A 118 6.84 -2.44 -1.14
N THR A 119 6.27 -1.24 -0.97
CA THR A 119 6.70 -0.01 -1.66
C THR A 119 7.68 0.85 -0.87
N TYR A 120 8.15 0.39 0.30
CA TYR A 120 8.93 1.22 1.24
C TYR A 120 10.18 1.86 0.63
N GLU A 121 10.85 1.18 -0.31
CA GLU A 121 12.08 1.68 -0.94
C GLU A 121 11.82 2.97 -1.73
N ALA A 122 10.68 3.05 -2.44
CA ALA A 122 10.31 4.25 -3.18
C ALA A 122 10.07 5.43 -2.23
N PHE A 123 9.54 5.16 -1.03
CA PHE A 123 9.40 6.16 0.02
C PHE A 123 10.76 6.57 0.56
N HIS A 124 11.65 5.63 0.88
CA HIS A 124 13.02 5.94 1.33
C HIS A 124 13.75 6.84 0.34
N GLU A 125 13.68 6.50 -0.95
CA GLU A 125 14.35 7.29 -1.98
C GLU A 125 13.72 8.69 -2.15
N ALA A 126 12.39 8.80 -2.05
CA ALA A 126 11.71 10.07 -2.24
C ALA A 126 11.82 11.01 -1.03
N VAL A 127 11.86 10.48 0.19
CA VAL A 127 11.77 11.27 1.43
C VAL A 127 12.94 11.05 2.40
N THR A 128 14.04 10.50 1.87
CA THR A 128 15.34 10.22 2.50
C THR A 128 15.36 9.01 3.45
N THR A 129 14.40 8.82 4.36
CA THR A 129 14.22 7.53 5.11
C THR A 129 12.86 7.51 5.81
N VAL A 130 12.11 6.40 5.70
CA VAL A 130 10.77 6.24 6.34
C VAL A 130 10.72 5.08 7.32
N LEU A 131 11.51 4.03 7.08
CA LEU A 131 11.59 2.82 7.89
C LEU A 131 13.06 2.42 7.99
N ILE A 132 13.52 1.91 9.12
CA ILE A 132 14.93 1.56 9.33
C ILE A 132 15.03 0.04 9.44
N PRO A 133 15.63 -0.67 8.46
CA PRO A 133 15.77 -2.12 8.47
C PRO A 133 16.37 -2.69 9.75
N GLU A 134 17.39 -2.02 10.27
CA GLU A 134 18.12 -2.43 11.46
C GLU A 134 17.26 -2.39 12.73
N LYS A 135 16.20 -1.58 12.75
CA LYS A 135 15.29 -1.48 13.90
C LYS A 135 14.25 -2.60 13.93
N ASN A 136 13.88 -3.16 12.78
CA ASN A 136 12.76 -4.11 12.64
C ASN A 136 13.12 -5.25 11.68
N PRO A 137 14.17 -6.05 11.98
CA PRO A 137 14.73 -6.99 11.02
C PRO A 137 13.74 -8.10 10.61
N ALA A 138 12.85 -8.54 11.51
CA ALA A 138 11.87 -9.57 11.17
C ALA A 138 10.80 -9.01 10.22
N PHE A 139 10.32 -7.80 10.47
CA PHE A 139 9.40 -7.10 9.58
C PHE A 139 9.97 -7.01 8.16
N PHE A 140 11.24 -6.62 8.00
CA PHE A 140 11.85 -6.53 6.68
C PHE A 140 12.11 -7.88 6.02
N SER A 141 12.37 -8.94 6.79
CA SER A 141 12.39 -10.31 6.28
C SER A 141 11.02 -10.68 5.69
N TRP A 142 9.93 -10.45 6.42
CA TRP A 142 8.58 -10.73 5.93
C TRP A 142 8.21 -9.90 4.70
N VAL A 143 8.62 -8.63 4.65
CA VAL A 143 8.43 -7.76 3.49
C VAL A 143 9.20 -8.29 2.28
N HIS A 144 10.42 -8.83 2.47
CA HIS A 144 11.17 -9.46 1.41
C HIS A 144 10.41 -10.67 0.83
N ASP A 145 9.88 -11.54 1.67
CA ASP A 145 9.12 -12.73 1.25
C ASP A 145 7.84 -12.34 0.51
N LEU A 146 7.10 -11.36 1.04
CA LEU A 146 5.91 -10.79 0.41
C LEU A 146 6.23 -10.19 -0.97
N LYS A 147 7.33 -9.43 -1.10
CA LYS A 147 7.80 -8.88 -2.39
C LYS A 147 8.20 -9.98 -3.36
N GLY A 148 8.64 -11.14 -2.86
CA GLY A 148 8.98 -12.31 -3.66
C GLY A 148 7.79 -12.90 -4.43
N HIS A 149 6.58 -12.76 -3.90
CA HIS A 149 5.37 -13.39 -4.42
C HIS A 149 4.95 -12.83 -5.81
N PRO A 150 4.65 -13.69 -6.80
CA PRO A 150 4.37 -13.25 -8.18
C PRO A 150 3.24 -12.22 -8.29
N LEU A 151 2.13 -12.44 -7.57
CA LEU A 151 0.99 -11.52 -7.59
C LEU A 151 1.34 -10.14 -6.98
N ILE A 152 2.22 -10.10 -6.00
CA ILE A 152 2.66 -8.84 -5.40
C ILE A 152 3.50 -8.08 -6.42
N LYS A 153 4.49 -8.73 -7.04
CA LYS A 153 5.30 -8.13 -8.12
C LYS A 153 4.45 -7.57 -9.26
N GLU A 154 3.39 -8.26 -9.64
CA GLU A 154 2.47 -7.82 -10.70
C GLU A 154 1.62 -6.61 -10.31
N THR A 155 1.25 -6.51 -9.03
CA THR A 155 0.30 -5.48 -8.56
C THR A 155 0.95 -4.22 -8.04
N LEU A 156 2.22 -4.30 -7.63
CA LEU A 156 3.00 -3.17 -7.13
C LEU A 156 3.12 -2.07 -8.19
N PRO A 157 3.10 -0.80 -7.77
CA PRO A 157 3.40 0.31 -8.65
C PRO A 157 4.87 0.24 -9.11
N HIS A 158 5.15 0.72 -10.32
CA HIS A 158 6.52 0.89 -10.79
C HIS A 158 7.29 1.84 -9.86
N HIS A 159 8.45 1.38 -9.39
CA HIS A 159 9.27 2.08 -8.39
C HIS A 159 9.59 3.53 -8.80
N ASP A 160 10.23 3.74 -9.95
CA ASP A 160 10.64 5.08 -10.41
C ASP A 160 9.46 6.03 -10.61
N LYS A 161 8.32 5.48 -11.08
CA LYS A 161 7.08 6.25 -11.24
C LYS A 161 6.56 6.69 -9.87
N LEU A 162 6.58 5.81 -8.87
CA LEU A 162 6.19 6.10 -7.51
C LEU A 162 7.12 7.14 -6.87
N VAL A 163 8.43 6.98 -6.99
CA VAL A 163 9.43 7.95 -6.50
C VAL A 163 9.15 9.34 -7.10
N THR A 164 8.96 9.43 -8.41
CA THR A 164 8.69 10.69 -9.11
C THR A 164 7.43 11.37 -8.58
N ARG A 165 6.35 10.60 -8.40
CA ARG A 165 5.10 11.11 -7.81
C ARG A 165 5.31 11.60 -6.38
N LEU A 166 6.01 10.84 -5.55
CA LEU A 166 6.27 11.20 -4.15
C LEU A 166 7.10 12.48 -4.05
N LYS A 167 8.16 12.62 -4.86
CA LYS A 167 8.96 13.85 -4.94
C LYS A 167 8.12 15.05 -5.38
N HIS A 168 7.23 14.88 -6.36
CA HIS A 168 6.32 15.95 -6.80
C HIS A 168 5.35 16.40 -5.70
N LEU A 169 4.88 15.48 -4.85
CA LEU A 169 4.02 15.82 -3.70
C LEU A 169 4.75 16.59 -2.58
N GLN A 170 6.09 16.65 -2.60
CA GLN A 170 6.89 17.39 -1.62
C GLN A 170 7.32 18.79 -2.07
N ALA A 171 7.26 19.06 -3.39
CA ALA A 171 7.60 20.34 -3.99
C ALA A 171 6.61 21.42 -3.53
#